data_AF-A0AAU9UCY3-F1
#
_entry.id   AF-A0AAU9UCY3-F1
#
_cell.length_a   1.000
_cell.length_b   1.000
_cell.length_c   1.000
_cell.angle_alpha   90.00
_cell.angle_beta   90.00
_cell.angle_gamma   90.00
#
_symmetry.space_group_name_H-M   'P 1'
#
loop_
_entity.id
_entity.type
_entity.pdbx_description
1 polymer ?
#
loop_
_entity_poly.entity_id
_entity_poly.type
_entity_poly.pdbx_seq_one_letter_code
_entity_poly.pdbx_strand_id
1 'polypeptide(L)'
;MSDCFICKKPLGKNETRTVKAKGVKTLLDRAVAKNDEVNEQFLRTVSEVTVHNKCYCYYVDNRTDNVVRRRGSSSSNLSSVSEAPEPDFDFVNNCFICAKAVQDSNEVAMEIANRIANIPSLVEIGAKYHNNCSKQLYSKKWSITNKKDERKNNIDAAMADFFSYLHENSEECQFFMTDLMKSITGEYIPQKRTIIERLKAKYKDEIVFFNESGHDCIVCFKGFIYKIISNKPPSHKKNDVREERLQLVRDAAAIILEDIRSQYYETKEYPPSDSFLKDVNTLIPETLSVLLKGIICQSKRKSLNAAERKYASITHSIIAATRPASFISPLLLGVGSFLYKKYGSSNLIDVLSSLGFSASYNAISLFEDSCAFRPARNILPHAFFQFVFDNADFISNTIDGKNTFHAMGGIQCVTPYDIIETDTSLPRVSKKIPASIKSTLGLIPLASYSKGKTVGLSK
;
A
#
# COMPACT_ATOMS: atom_id res chain seq x y z
N MET A 1 5.80 27.50 -48.51
CA MET A 1 5.37 27.58 -47.11
C MET A 1 6.11 26.49 -46.37
N SER A 2 6.76 26.77 -45.25
CA SER A 2 7.47 25.76 -44.47
C SER A 2 6.47 24.81 -43.81
N ASP A 3 6.61 23.50 -44.03
CA ASP A 3 5.78 22.49 -43.40
C ASP A 3 6.39 22.01 -42.08
N CYS A 4 5.55 21.62 -41.13
CA CYS A 4 6.00 21.05 -39.86
C CYS A 4 6.57 19.65 -40.12
N PHE A 5 7.86 19.42 -39.82
CA PHE A 5 8.49 18.12 -40.12
C PHE A 5 7.86 16.93 -39.35
N ILE A 6 7.22 17.19 -38.21
CA ILE A 6 6.59 16.16 -37.35
C ILE A 6 5.25 15.68 -37.92
N CYS A 7 4.39 16.57 -38.41
CA CYS A 7 3.04 16.21 -38.90
C CYS A 7 2.84 16.42 -40.40
N LYS A 8 3.85 16.92 -41.11
CA LYS A 8 3.88 17.25 -42.55
C LYS A 8 2.76 18.20 -43.01
N LYS A 9 2.16 18.97 -42.09
CA LYS A 9 1.15 20.00 -42.38
C LYS A 9 1.79 21.39 -42.44
N PRO A 10 1.23 22.34 -43.23
CA PRO A 10 1.77 23.69 -43.34
C PRO A 10 1.76 24.45 -42.02
N LEU A 11 2.81 25.24 -41.79
CA LEU A 11 2.94 26.07 -40.59
C LEU A 11 2.05 27.32 -40.72
N GLY A 12 0.97 27.36 -39.91
CA GLY A 12 0.09 28.52 -39.79
C GLY A 12 0.63 29.58 -38.82
N LYS A 13 0.27 30.85 -39.00
CA LYS A 13 0.87 32.00 -38.28
C LYS A 13 0.69 31.98 -36.74
N ASN A 14 -0.31 31.31 -36.18
CA ASN A 14 -0.73 31.53 -34.78
C ASN A 14 -0.47 30.36 -33.80
N GLU A 15 0.06 29.21 -34.23
CA GLU A 15 0.35 28.08 -33.32
C GLU A 15 1.70 27.40 -33.61
N THR A 16 2.73 28.16 -33.97
CA THR A 16 4.06 27.63 -34.30
C THR A 16 5.12 28.10 -33.32
N ARG A 17 6.14 27.26 -33.12
CA ARG A 17 7.30 27.50 -32.26
C ARG A 17 8.56 27.22 -33.05
N THR A 18 9.44 28.20 -33.05
CA THR A 18 10.78 28.07 -33.59
C THR A 18 11.72 27.58 -32.49
N VAL A 19 12.35 26.44 -32.75
CA VAL A 19 13.21 25.70 -31.84
C VAL A 19 14.65 25.89 -32.31
N LYS A 20 15.45 26.56 -31.49
CA LYS A 20 16.88 26.84 -31.73
C LYS A 20 17.76 25.65 -31.33
N ALA A 21 19.06 25.73 -31.63
CA ALA A 21 20.04 24.65 -31.46
C ALA A 21 19.92 23.77 -30.19
N LYS A 22 19.72 24.38 -29.00
CA LYS A 22 19.51 23.60 -27.75
C LYS A 22 18.26 22.71 -27.79
N GLY A 23 17.16 23.22 -28.33
CA GLY A 23 15.93 22.45 -28.47
C GLY A 23 15.96 21.48 -29.66
N VAL A 24 16.74 21.77 -30.71
CA VAL A 24 16.99 20.82 -31.80
C VAL A 24 17.73 19.60 -31.28
N LYS A 25 18.72 19.77 -30.38
CA LYS A 25 19.38 18.65 -29.70
C LYS A 25 18.39 17.78 -28.92
N THR A 26 17.45 18.39 -28.20
CA THR A 26 16.38 17.64 -27.50
C THR A 26 15.49 16.85 -28.47
N LEU A 27 15.16 17.42 -29.62
CA LEU A 27 14.39 16.72 -30.66
C LEU A 27 15.20 15.58 -31.28
N LEU A 28 16.51 15.75 -31.47
CA LEU A 28 17.42 14.73 -31.99
C LEU A 28 17.56 13.56 -31.01
N ASP A 29 17.83 13.84 -29.73
CA ASP A 29 17.91 12.82 -28.68
C ASP A 29 16.59 12.01 -28.61
N ARG A 30 15.47 12.65 -28.91
CA ARG A 30 14.14 12.02 -28.95
C ARG A 30 13.90 11.18 -30.20
N ALA A 31 14.37 11.64 -31.37
CA ALA A 31 14.32 10.87 -32.61
C ALA A 31 15.14 9.57 -32.47
N VAL A 32 16.33 9.66 -31.87
CA VAL A 32 17.17 8.50 -31.54
C VAL A 32 16.44 7.56 -30.57
N ALA A 33 15.85 8.09 -29.50
CA ALA A 33 15.09 7.27 -28.54
C ALA A 33 13.87 6.54 -29.15
N LYS A 34 13.35 7.03 -30.28
CA LYS A 34 12.19 6.47 -30.99
C LYS A 34 12.58 5.63 -32.22
N ASN A 35 13.87 5.45 -32.52
CA ASN A 35 14.38 4.82 -33.75
C ASN A 35 13.79 5.44 -35.04
N ASP A 36 13.64 6.77 -35.07
CA ASP A 36 13.09 7.50 -36.22
C ASP A 36 14.22 8.05 -37.10
N GLU A 37 14.79 7.18 -37.94
CA GLU A 37 15.97 7.45 -38.76
C GLU A 37 15.79 8.65 -39.69
N VAL A 38 14.56 8.85 -40.20
CA VAL A 38 14.23 9.94 -41.15
C VAL A 38 14.32 11.29 -40.47
N ASN A 39 13.73 11.42 -39.27
CA ASN A 39 13.78 12.68 -38.52
C ASN A 39 15.14 12.89 -37.85
N GLU A 40 15.85 11.82 -37.47
CA GLU A 40 17.22 11.91 -36.98
C GLU A 40 18.15 12.53 -38.04
N GLN A 41 18.13 11.99 -39.27
CA GLN A 41 18.99 12.48 -40.35
C GLN A 41 18.69 13.94 -40.71
N PHE A 42 17.41 14.34 -40.69
CA PHE A 42 17.02 15.73 -40.88
C PHE A 42 17.51 16.63 -39.74
N LEU A 43 17.29 16.27 -38.48
CA LEU A 43 17.66 17.08 -37.31
C LEU A 43 19.17 17.24 -37.12
N ARG A 44 19.99 16.34 -37.69
CA ARG A 44 21.47 16.48 -37.73
C ARG A 44 21.95 17.55 -38.70
N THR A 45 21.13 17.95 -39.68
CA THR A 45 21.52 18.90 -40.74
C THR A 45 21.05 20.34 -40.48
N VAL A 46 20.18 20.56 -39.50
CA VAL A 46 19.59 21.88 -39.21
C VAL A 46 19.96 22.40 -37.81
N SER A 47 20.17 23.71 -37.68
CA SER A 47 20.45 24.37 -36.40
C SER A 47 19.22 25.05 -35.77
N GLU A 48 18.16 25.24 -36.55
CA GLU A 48 16.88 25.83 -36.15
C GLU A 48 15.72 25.22 -36.96
N VAL A 49 14.59 24.93 -36.31
CA VAL A 49 13.41 24.38 -36.96
C VAL A 49 12.12 24.98 -36.40
N THR A 50 11.13 25.23 -37.26
CA THR A 50 9.81 25.69 -36.82
C THR A 50 8.80 24.54 -36.89
N VAL A 51 8.04 24.33 -35.81
CA VAL A 51 7.05 23.26 -35.69
C VAL A 51 5.78 23.78 -35.02
N HIS A 52 4.64 23.10 -35.16
CA HIS A 52 3.46 23.44 -34.37
C HIS A 52 3.73 23.20 -32.88
N ASN A 53 3.22 24.08 -32.01
CA ASN A 53 3.37 23.96 -30.55
C ASN A 53 2.88 22.60 -30.04
N LYS A 54 1.72 22.15 -30.53
CA LYS A 54 1.15 20.83 -30.18
C LYS A 54 2.05 19.68 -30.62
N CYS A 55 2.62 19.77 -31.83
CA CYS A 55 3.55 18.76 -32.34
C CYS A 55 4.83 18.71 -31.51
N TYR A 56 5.40 19.85 -31.11
CA TYR A 56 6.57 19.89 -30.24
C TYR A 56 6.30 19.23 -28.89
N CYS A 57 5.21 19.62 -28.21
CA CYS A 57 4.83 19.04 -26.93
C CYS A 57 4.61 17.52 -27.05
N TYR A 58 3.92 17.06 -28.07
CA TYR A 58 3.68 15.63 -28.29
C TYR A 58 4.96 14.85 -28.62
N TYR A 59 5.85 15.44 -29.43
CA TYR A 59 7.08 14.77 -29.86
C TYR A 59 8.04 14.56 -28.68
N VAL A 60 8.13 15.57 -27.81
CA VAL A 60 9.03 15.57 -26.63
C VAL A 60 8.43 14.83 -25.43
N ASP A 61 7.09 14.77 -25.27
CA ASP A 61 6.47 14.10 -24.11
C ASP A 61 6.84 12.59 -24.04
N ASN A 62 7.13 12.13 -22.82
CA ASN A 62 7.56 10.76 -22.48
C ASN A 62 6.38 9.88 -22.05
N ARG A 63 5.16 10.42 -21.96
CA ARG A 63 3.98 9.67 -21.50
C ARG A 63 3.55 8.54 -22.43
N THR A 64 3.88 8.59 -23.72
CA THR A 64 3.52 7.55 -24.69
C THR A 64 4.49 6.36 -24.72
N ASP A 65 5.78 6.54 -24.39
CA ASP A 65 6.77 5.45 -24.39
C ASP A 65 6.64 4.54 -23.16
N ASN A 66 6.12 5.08 -22.05
CA ASN A 66 5.79 4.30 -20.85
C ASN A 66 4.54 3.40 -21.03
N VAL A 67 3.80 3.56 -22.13
CA VAL A 67 2.64 2.72 -22.49
C VAL A 67 3.06 1.56 -23.39
N VAL A 68 4.11 1.71 -24.20
CA VAL A 68 4.63 0.63 -25.07
C VAL A 68 5.39 -0.43 -24.26
N ARG A 69 6.12 -0.04 -23.21
CA ARG A 69 6.79 -1.00 -22.30
C ARG A 69 5.83 -1.78 -21.37
N ARG A 70 4.55 -1.38 -21.29
CA ARG A 70 3.53 -2.01 -20.42
C ARG A 70 2.44 -2.78 -21.19
N ARG A 71 2.58 -2.98 -22.51
CA ARG A 71 1.58 -3.71 -23.33
C ARG A 71 2.17 -4.98 -23.94
N GLY A 72 2.59 -5.88 -23.06
CA GLY A 72 2.43 -7.32 -23.28
C GLY A 72 1.29 -7.82 -22.39
N SER A 73 0.14 -8.17 -22.99
CA SER A 73 -1.08 -8.73 -22.37
C SER A 73 -2.11 -7.78 -21.73
N SER A 74 -2.98 -7.28 -22.62
CA SER A 74 -4.45 -7.35 -22.58
C SER A 74 -5.26 -6.79 -21.38
N SER A 75 -5.90 -5.63 -21.58
CA SER A 75 -7.33 -5.54 -21.95
C SER A 75 -7.83 -4.10 -22.20
N SER A 76 -8.49 -3.92 -23.36
CA SER A 76 -9.51 -2.93 -23.77
C SER A 76 -9.31 -1.42 -23.51
N ASN A 77 -8.93 -0.67 -24.56
CA ASN A 77 -9.84 0.22 -25.32
C ASN A 77 -9.08 0.93 -26.46
N LEU A 78 -9.54 0.70 -27.70
CA LEU A 78 -9.00 1.29 -28.93
C LEU A 78 -9.51 2.73 -29.15
N SER A 79 -8.58 3.58 -29.59
CA SER A 79 -8.76 4.89 -30.19
C SER A 79 -9.04 4.79 -31.69
N SER A 80 -9.86 5.69 -32.25
CA SER A 80 -9.98 5.89 -33.71
C SER A 80 -8.86 6.82 -34.22
N VAL A 81 -7.92 6.27 -34.99
CA VAL A 81 -7.14 6.99 -36.01
C VAL A 81 -7.58 6.43 -37.36
N SER A 82 -7.92 7.33 -38.29
CA SER A 82 -8.30 7.02 -39.68
C SER A 82 -7.05 6.66 -40.50
N GLU A 83 -6.93 5.41 -40.90
CA GLU A 83 -6.08 4.96 -42.00
C GLU A 83 -6.81 5.16 -43.34
N ALA A 84 -6.05 5.30 -44.43
CA ALA A 84 -6.60 5.33 -45.79
C ALA A 84 -7.42 4.04 -46.04
N PRO A 85 -8.52 4.08 -46.84
CA PRO A 85 -9.36 2.91 -47.03
C PRO A 85 -8.58 1.84 -47.81
N GLU A 86 -8.19 0.77 -47.12
CA GLU A 86 -7.93 -0.51 -47.77
C GLU A 86 -9.22 -0.96 -48.49
N PRO A 87 -9.13 -1.66 -49.63
CA PRO A 87 -10.32 -2.16 -50.31
C PRO A 87 -11.13 -3.03 -49.36
N ASP A 88 -12.43 -2.72 -49.21
CA ASP A 88 -13.34 -3.45 -48.33
C ASP A 88 -13.24 -4.96 -48.60
N PHE A 89 -13.06 -5.73 -47.53
CA PHE A 89 -13.00 -7.18 -47.64
C PHE A 89 -14.36 -7.72 -48.09
N ASP A 90 -14.39 -8.37 -49.26
CA ASP A 90 -15.61 -8.97 -49.80
C ASP A 90 -15.98 -10.23 -49.01
N PHE A 91 -16.78 -10.08 -47.96
CA PHE A 91 -17.31 -11.18 -47.15
C PHE A 91 -18.24 -12.13 -47.92
N VAL A 92 -18.72 -11.73 -49.09
CA VAL A 92 -19.64 -12.52 -49.93
C VAL A 92 -18.85 -13.52 -50.74
N ASN A 93 -17.73 -13.07 -51.32
CA ASN A 93 -16.96 -13.87 -52.26
C ASN A 93 -15.65 -14.38 -51.69
N ASN A 94 -15.09 -13.83 -50.60
CA ASN A 94 -13.79 -14.24 -50.07
C ASN A 94 -13.89 -14.97 -48.73
N CYS A 95 -13.08 -16.02 -48.60
CA CYS A 95 -12.92 -16.78 -47.37
C CYS A 95 -12.30 -15.91 -46.29
N PHE A 96 -13.01 -15.71 -45.17
CA PHE A 96 -12.56 -14.89 -44.05
C PHE A 96 -11.21 -15.32 -43.46
N ILE A 97 -10.88 -16.62 -43.52
CA ILE A 97 -9.65 -17.15 -42.92
C ILE A 97 -8.42 -16.95 -43.82
N CYS A 98 -8.59 -16.98 -45.14
CA CYS A 98 -7.45 -16.98 -46.07
C CYS A 98 -7.51 -15.91 -47.17
N ALA A 99 -8.56 -15.09 -47.18
CA ALA A 99 -8.80 -14.01 -48.13
C ALA A 99 -8.90 -14.40 -49.61
N LYS A 100 -9.12 -15.68 -49.94
CA LYS A 100 -9.28 -16.17 -51.32
C LYS A 100 -10.74 -16.45 -51.67
N ALA A 101 -11.09 -16.31 -52.95
CA ALA A 101 -12.44 -16.50 -53.45
C ALA A 101 -13.05 -17.88 -53.09
N VAL A 102 -14.33 -17.89 -52.75
CA VAL A 102 -15.16 -19.06 -52.46
C VAL A 102 -16.07 -19.26 -53.68
N GLN A 103 -15.79 -20.28 -54.50
CA GLN A 103 -16.66 -20.64 -55.62
C GLN A 103 -17.82 -21.50 -55.10
N ASP A 104 -19.02 -20.93 -54.99
CA ASP A 104 -20.24 -21.68 -54.69
C ASP A 104 -21.12 -21.77 -55.95
N SER A 105 -20.92 -22.80 -56.80
CA SER A 105 -21.88 -23.14 -57.86
C SER A 105 -22.90 -24.16 -57.32
N ASN A 106 -23.98 -23.69 -56.70
CA ASN A 106 -25.10 -24.56 -56.33
C ASN A 106 -26.41 -23.86 -56.67
N GLU A 107 -26.97 -24.18 -57.84
CA GLU A 107 -28.25 -23.68 -58.37
C GLU A 107 -29.42 -23.85 -57.36
N VAL A 108 -29.31 -24.83 -56.46
CA VAL A 108 -30.28 -25.11 -55.39
C VAL A 108 -30.35 -23.99 -54.34
N ALA A 109 -29.27 -23.24 -54.10
CA ALA A 109 -29.23 -22.16 -53.12
C ALA A 109 -29.97 -20.90 -53.59
N MET A 110 -29.94 -20.61 -54.90
CA MET A 110 -30.69 -19.50 -55.51
C MET A 110 -32.20 -19.70 -55.41
N GLU A 111 -32.67 -20.94 -55.55
CA GLU A 111 -34.09 -21.25 -55.48
C GLU A 111 -34.67 -21.16 -54.06
N ILE A 112 -33.84 -21.40 -53.04
CA ILE A 112 -34.16 -21.17 -51.62
C ILE A 112 -34.13 -19.68 -51.28
N ALA A 113 -33.17 -18.91 -51.80
CA ALA A 113 -33.09 -17.46 -51.60
C ALA A 113 -34.31 -16.71 -52.15
N ASN A 114 -34.83 -17.11 -53.33
CA ASN A 114 -36.04 -16.54 -53.91
C ASN A 114 -37.32 -16.82 -53.09
N ARG A 115 -37.34 -17.89 -52.27
CA ARG A 115 -38.46 -18.19 -51.36
C ARG A 115 -38.42 -17.37 -50.06
N ILE A 116 -37.24 -16.87 -49.67
CA ILE A 116 -37.03 -16.15 -48.40
C ILE A 116 -37.06 -14.61 -48.59
N ALA A 117 -36.94 -14.12 -49.83
CA ALA A 117 -36.85 -12.69 -50.18
C ALA A 117 -38.05 -11.80 -49.76
N ASN A 118 -39.20 -12.36 -49.38
CA ASN A 118 -40.40 -11.61 -48.98
C ASN A 118 -40.62 -11.48 -47.46
N ILE A 119 -39.61 -11.80 -46.64
CA ILE A 119 -39.66 -11.59 -45.18
C ILE A 119 -38.69 -10.46 -44.81
N PRO A 120 -39.16 -9.30 -44.31
CA PRO A 120 -38.28 -8.20 -43.94
C PRO A 120 -37.62 -8.51 -42.58
N SER A 121 -36.52 -9.25 -42.62
CA SER A 121 -35.59 -9.44 -41.52
C SER A 121 -34.23 -8.88 -41.94
N LEU A 122 -33.60 -8.08 -41.07
CA LEU A 122 -32.23 -7.60 -41.26
C LEU A 122 -31.30 -8.81 -41.49
N VAL A 123 -30.63 -8.85 -42.65
CA VAL A 123 -29.76 -9.96 -43.05
C VAL A 123 -28.47 -9.88 -42.23
N GLU A 124 -28.23 -10.86 -41.37
CA GLU A 124 -26.91 -11.14 -40.81
C GLU A 124 -25.99 -11.64 -41.95
N ILE A 125 -25.00 -10.83 -42.34
CA ILE A 125 -23.98 -11.26 -43.30
C ILE A 125 -23.02 -12.20 -42.56
N GLY A 126 -23.33 -13.50 -42.56
CA GLY A 126 -22.44 -14.53 -42.02
C GLY A 126 -21.17 -14.66 -42.88
N ALA A 127 -20.00 -14.66 -42.25
CA ALA A 127 -18.71 -14.77 -42.93
C ALA A 127 -18.53 -16.17 -43.58
N LYS A 128 -18.15 -16.21 -44.86
CA LYS A 128 -17.83 -17.47 -45.56
C LYS A 128 -16.39 -17.93 -45.30
N TYR A 129 -16.17 -19.24 -45.31
CA TYR A 129 -14.84 -19.85 -45.21
C TYR A 129 -14.73 -21.14 -46.02
N HIS A 130 -13.54 -21.47 -46.53
CA HIS A 130 -13.29 -22.79 -47.11
C HIS A 130 -13.41 -23.87 -46.03
N ASN A 131 -14.02 -25.01 -46.38
CA ASN A 131 -14.20 -26.14 -45.47
C ASN A 131 -12.86 -26.69 -44.93
N ASN A 132 -11.78 -26.58 -45.69
CA ASN A 132 -10.44 -26.98 -45.22
C ASN A 132 -9.86 -25.98 -44.19
N CYS A 133 -10.12 -24.68 -44.37
CA CYS A 133 -9.68 -23.64 -43.45
C CYS A 133 -10.38 -23.75 -42.09
N SER A 134 -11.68 -24.04 -42.07
CA SER A 134 -12.39 -24.29 -40.81
C SER A 134 -11.87 -25.52 -40.09
N LYS A 135 -11.64 -26.63 -40.80
CA LYS A 135 -11.09 -27.86 -40.21
C LYS A 135 -9.67 -27.67 -39.66
N GLN A 136 -8.81 -26.87 -40.30
CA GLN A 136 -7.48 -26.56 -39.77
C GLN A 136 -7.53 -25.70 -38.49
N LEU A 137 -8.48 -24.76 -38.41
CA LEU A 137 -8.66 -23.94 -37.21
C LEU A 137 -8.99 -24.79 -35.99
N TYR A 138 -9.85 -25.80 -36.16
CA TYR A 138 -10.30 -26.66 -35.05
C TYR A 138 -9.44 -27.90 -34.79
N SER A 139 -8.50 -28.27 -35.68
CA SER A 139 -7.69 -29.50 -35.55
C SER A 139 -6.27 -29.31 -35.03
N LYS A 140 -5.77 -28.07 -34.89
CA LYS A 140 -4.40 -27.83 -34.41
C LYS A 140 -4.29 -27.98 -32.88
N LYS A 141 -3.99 -29.18 -32.40
CA LYS A 141 -3.45 -29.38 -31.04
C LYS A 141 -2.11 -28.66 -30.94
N TRP A 142 -2.00 -27.65 -30.08
CA TRP A 142 -0.74 -26.97 -29.81
C TRP A 142 0.21 -27.89 -29.04
N SER A 143 1.30 -28.33 -29.67
CA SER A 143 2.41 -29.00 -29.00
C SER A 143 3.15 -27.98 -28.13
N ILE A 144 2.89 -28.00 -26.81
CA ILE A 144 3.68 -27.27 -25.81
C ILE A 144 4.84 -28.18 -25.40
N THR A 145 6.00 -28.07 -26.05
CA THR A 145 7.18 -28.83 -25.61
C THR A 145 8.37 -27.98 -25.17
N ASN A 146 8.41 -26.66 -25.40
CA ASN A 146 9.56 -25.83 -24.97
C ASN A 146 9.26 -24.68 -23.98
N LYS A 147 7.99 -24.26 -23.79
CA LYS A 147 7.65 -23.13 -22.90
C LYS A 147 7.61 -23.46 -21.40
N LYS A 148 7.52 -24.75 -21.02
CA LYS A 148 7.44 -25.14 -19.60
C LYS A 148 8.80 -25.01 -18.89
N ASP A 149 9.88 -25.41 -19.55
CA ASP A 149 11.22 -25.35 -18.98
C ASP A 149 11.73 -23.91 -18.89
N GLU A 150 11.49 -23.09 -19.91
CA GLU A 150 11.84 -21.67 -19.87
C GLU A 150 11.11 -20.90 -18.77
N ARG A 151 9.80 -21.17 -18.57
CA ARG A 151 9.03 -20.58 -17.46
C ARG A 151 9.51 -21.07 -16.09
N LYS A 152 9.88 -22.34 -15.97
CA LYS A 152 10.41 -22.91 -14.72
C LYS A 152 11.77 -22.29 -14.39
N ASN A 153 12.64 -22.16 -15.38
CA ASN A 153 13.95 -21.50 -15.25
C ASN A 153 13.80 -20.02 -14.85
N ASN A 154 12.83 -19.30 -15.42
CA ASN A 154 12.56 -17.91 -15.04
C ASN A 154 12.00 -17.77 -13.61
N ILE A 155 11.17 -18.72 -13.16
CA ILE A 155 10.72 -18.76 -11.76
C ILE A 155 11.91 -19.06 -10.83
N ASP A 156 12.75 -20.02 -11.19
CA ASP A 156 13.89 -20.43 -10.34
C ASP A 156 14.93 -19.31 -10.24
N ALA A 157 15.20 -18.58 -11.33
CA ALA A 157 16.06 -17.39 -11.33
C ALA A 157 15.49 -16.26 -10.46
N ALA A 158 14.20 -15.93 -10.62
CA ALA A 158 13.56 -14.90 -9.79
C ALA A 158 13.53 -15.28 -8.30
N MET A 159 13.33 -16.56 -7.98
CA MET A 159 13.39 -17.04 -6.60
C MET A 159 14.83 -17.06 -6.05
N ALA A 160 15.85 -17.22 -6.90
CA ALA A 160 17.25 -17.12 -6.47
C ALA A 160 17.59 -15.71 -5.99
N ASP A 161 17.22 -14.67 -6.75
CA ASP A 161 17.37 -13.26 -6.34
C ASP A 161 16.65 -13.00 -5.01
N PHE A 162 15.43 -13.51 -4.89
CA PHE A 162 14.62 -13.41 -3.67
C PHE A 162 15.32 -14.07 -2.46
N PHE A 163 15.93 -15.24 -2.65
CA PHE A 163 16.64 -15.93 -1.59
C PHE A 163 17.97 -15.27 -1.23
N SER A 164 18.68 -14.71 -2.21
CA SER A 164 19.89 -13.92 -1.98
C SER A 164 19.56 -12.68 -1.16
N TYR A 165 18.50 -11.95 -1.53
CA TYR A 165 18.02 -10.79 -0.77
C TYR A 165 17.65 -11.14 0.68
N LEU A 166 16.94 -12.25 0.89
CA LEU A 166 16.61 -12.74 2.24
C LEU A 166 17.86 -13.17 3.04
N HIS A 167 18.89 -13.66 2.36
CA HIS A 167 20.15 -14.05 3.01
C HIS A 167 21.00 -12.81 3.36
N GLU A 168 21.05 -11.82 2.47
CA GLU A 168 21.76 -10.56 2.67
C GLU A 168 21.11 -9.72 3.78
N ASN A 169 19.79 -9.79 3.91
CA ASN A 169 19.02 -9.11 4.97
C ASN A 169 18.64 -10.09 6.09
N SER A 170 19.48 -11.08 6.38
CA SER A 170 19.19 -12.12 7.37
C SER A 170 19.03 -11.61 8.82
N GLU A 171 19.44 -10.37 9.10
CA GLU A 171 19.18 -9.68 10.36
C GLU A 171 17.70 -9.27 10.50
N GLU A 172 17.00 -9.05 9.38
CA GLU A 172 15.57 -8.76 9.32
C GLU A 172 14.75 -10.06 9.27
N CYS A 173 13.71 -10.15 10.10
CA CYS A 173 12.83 -11.34 10.13
C CYS A 173 11.46 -11.10 9.51
N GLN A 174 11.14 -9.85 9.20
CA GLN A 174 9.85 -9.40 8.71
C GLN A 174 10.05 -8.62 7.44
N PHE A 175 9.31 -9.00 6.41
CA PHE A 175 9.40 -8.37 5.11
C PHE A 175 8.01 -8.14 4.55
N PHE A 176 7.79 -6.98 3.96
CA PHE A 176 6.62 -6.75 3.13
C PHE A 176 6.80 -7.49 1.80
N MET A 177 5.76 -8.20 1.36
CA MET A 177 5.79 -8.92 0.09
C MET A 177 6.09 -7.98 -1.08
N THR A 178 5.62 -6.73 -1.03
CA THR A 178 5.96 -5.73 -2.05
C THR A 178 7.45 -5.40 -2.09
N ASP A 179 8.13 -5.33 -0.95
CA ASP A 179 9.56 -5.05 -0.90
C ASP A 179 10.38 -6.24 -1.40
N LEU A 180 9.96 -7.46 -1.06
CA LEU A 180 10.56 -8.67 -1.62
C LEU A 180 10.34 -8.80 -3.13
N MET A 181 9.21 -8.35 -3.66
CA MET A 181 8.96 -8.35 -5.11
C MET A 181 9.81 -7.31 -5.85
N LYS A 182 10.23 -6.22 -5.18
CA LYS A 182 11.15 -5.23 -5.75
C LYS A 182 12.60 -5.72 -5.81
N SER A 183 12.96 -6.74 -5.02
CA SER A 183 14.33 -7.27 -4.99
C SER A 183 14.67 -8.18 -6.17
N ILE A 184 13.67 -8.54 -7.00
CA ILE A 184 13.87 -9.39 -8.19
C ILE A 184 14.47 -8.53 -9.30
N THR A 185 15.65 -8.90 -9.79
CA THR A 185 16.37 -8.14 -10.81
C THR A 185 15.98 -8.52 -12.24
N GLY A 186 15.36 -9.69 -12.42
CA GLY A 186 14.86 -10.17 -13.71
C GLY A 186 13.55 -9.52 -14.17
N GLU A 187 13.31 -9.55 -15.48
CA GLU A 187 12.06 -9.05 -16.09
C GLU A 187 10.81 -9.86 -15.67
N TYR A 188 11.01 -11.08 -15.19
CA TYR A 188 9.94 -11.98 -14.77
C TYR A 188 9.72 -11.92 -13.25
N ILE A 189 8.60 -11.35 -12.84
CA ILE A 189 8.15 -11.34 -11.43
C ILE A 189 7.09 -12.44 -11.25
N PRO A 190 7.34 -13.49 -10.42
CA PRO A 190 6.37 -14.54 -10.16
C PRO A 190 5.12 -14.01 -9.46
N GLN A 191 3.99 -14.73 -9.62
CA GLN A 191 2.77 -14.39 -8.89
C GLN A 191 2.96 -14.59 -7.38
N LYS A 192 2.32 -13.74 -6.56
CA LYS A 192 2.35 -13.81 -5.10
C LYS A 192 2.07 -15.22 -4.55
N ARG A 193 1.13 -15.96 -5.16
CA ARG A 193 0.83 -17.35 -4.78
C ARG A 193 2.04 -18.28 -4.98
N THR A 194 2.71 -18.18 -6.13
CA THR A 194 3.91 -18.97 -6.46
C THR A 194 5.07 -18.66 -5.51
N ILE A 195 5.27 -17.39 -5.15
CA ILE A 195 6.28 -16.98 -4.17
C ILE A 195 6.00 -17.62 -2.81
N ILE A 196 4.75 -17.53 -2.32
CA ILE A 196 4.33 -18.13 -1.05
C ILE A 196 4.54 -19.66 -1.08
N GLU A 197 4.14 -20.34 -2.15
CA GLU A 197 4.32 -21.79 -2.31
C GLU A 197 5.80 -22.18 -2.26
N ARG A 198 6.67 -21.46 -2.98
CA ARG A 198 8.12 -21.72 -3.01
C ARG A 198 8.79 -21.44 -1.67
N LEU A 199 8.37 -20.39 -0.96
CA LEU A 199 8.87 -20.09 0.37
C LEU A 199 8.44 -21.13 1.40
N LYS A 200 7.17 -21.57 1.36
CA LYS A 200 6.68 -22.69 2.17
C LYS A 200 7.42 -23.98 1.84
N ALA A 201 7.72 -24.24 0.56
CA ALA A 201 8.49 -25.42 0.18
C ALA A 201 9.93 -25.40 0.73
N LYS A 202 10.58 -24.23 0.74
CA LYS A 202 11.97 -24.09 1.20
C LYS A 202 12.11 -24.04 2.72
N TYR A 203 11.26 -23.26 3.40
CA TYR A 203 11.38 -22.96 4.83
C TYR A 203 10.32 -23.66 5.69
N LYS A 204 9.33 -24.33 5.07
CA LYS A 204 8.32 -25.14 5.75
C LYS A 204 7.65 -24.37 6.90
N ASP A 205 7.78 -24.87 8.12
CA ASP A 205 7.16 -24.31 9.33
C ASP A 205 7.97 -23.14 9.92
N GLU A 206 9.16 -22.85 9.40
CA GLU A 206 10.02 -21.73 9.80
C GLU A 206 9.55 -20.39 9.22
N ILE A 207 8.43 -20.33 8.49
CA ILE A 207 7.92 -19.10 7.88
C ILE A 207 6.40 -18.96 8.04
N VAL A 208 5.95 -17.75 8.37
CA VAL A 208 4.55 -17.38 8.58
C VAL A 208 4.18 -16.23 7.63
N PHE A 209 2.97 -16.29 7.11
CA PHE A 209 2.43 -15.25 6.24
C PHE A 209 1.21 -14.63 6.90
N PHE A 210 1.22 -13.31 7.05
CA PHE A 210 0.07 -12.53 7.50
C PHE A 210 -0.52 -11.82 6.28
N ASN A 211 -1.71 -12.22 5.88
CA ASN A 211 -2.35 -11.72 4.67
C ASN A 211 -3.76 -11.21 5.05
N GLU A 212 -3.87 -9.92 5.33
CA GLU A 212 -5.12 -9.28 5.73
C GLU A 212 -5.73 -8.51 4.55
N SER A 213 -7.06 -8.56 4.42
CA SER A 213 -7.80 -7.97 3.30
C SER A 213 -7.51 -6.48 3.14
N GLY A 214 -6.82 -6.10 2.06
CA GLY A 214 -6.49 -4.70 1.77
C GLY A 214 -5.17 -4.19 2.36
N HIS A 215 -4.39 -5.05 3.02
CA HIS A 215 -3.03 -4.76 3.47
C HIS A 215 -2.00 -5.63 2.71
N ASP A 216 -0.74 -5.20 2.68
CA ASP A 216 0.32 -6.00 2.06
C ASP A 216 0.59 -7.26 2.91
N CYS A 217 1.01 -8.34 2.24
CA CYS A 217 1.34 -9.58 2.96
C CYS A 217 2.67 -9.41 3.67
N ILE A 218 2.69 -9.70 4.96
CA ILE A 218 3.92 -9.71 5.76
C ILE A 218 4.42 -11.15 5.82
N VAL A 219 5.69 -11.32 5.44
CA VAL A 219 6.43 -12.59 5.53
C VAL A 219 7.29 -12.54 6.78
N CYS A 220 7.13 -13.50 7.69
CA CYS A 220 7.86 -13.54 8.97
C CYS A 220 8.54 -14.90 9.18
N PHE A 221 9.83 -14.93 9.54
CA PHE A 221 10.52 -16.17 9.90
C PHE A 221 10.28 -16.54 11.38
N LYS A 222 10.12 -17.84 11.66
CA LYS A 222 10.05 -18.48 12.99
C LYS A 222 11.38 -19.18 13.28
N GLY A 223 12.00 -18.95 14.42
CA GLY A 223 13.04 -19.82 14.96
C GLY A 223 14.43 -19.62 14.37
N PHE A 224 14.98 -18.40 14.40
CA PHE A 224 16.35 -18.13 13.93
C PHE A 224 17.46 -18.79 14.80
N ILE A 225 17.07 -19.40 15.93
CA ILE A 225 17.95 -19.99 16.96
C ILE A 225 18.86 -21.11 16.41
N TYR A 226 18.33 -22.04 15.60
CA TYR A 226 19.12 -23.22 15.19
C TYR A 226 20.23 -22.89 14.19
N LYS A 227 20.07 -21.88 13.32
CA LYS A 227 21.12 -21.48 12.37
C LYS A 227 22.26 -20.72 13.04
N ILE A 228 21.96 -19.89 14.05
CA ILE A 228 22.98 -19.17 14.81
C ILE A 228 23.80 -20.12 15.69
N ILE A 229 23.15 -21.09 16.35
CA ILE A 229 23.84 -22.06 17.21
C ILE A 229 24.67 -23.08 16.38
N SER A 230 24.20 -23.45 15.18
CA SER A 230 24.88 -24.46 14.34
C SER A 230 26.04 -23.92 13.50
N ASN A 231 26.06 -22.61 13.22
CA ASN A 231 27.16 -21.95 12.49
C ASN A 231 28.29 -21.47 13.41
N LYS A 232 28.70 -22.29 14.39
CA LYS A 232 30.00 -22.11 15.05
C LYS A 232 31.10 -22.50 14.05
N PRO A 233 31.94 -21.59 13.54
CA PRO A 233 33.10 -22.00 12.76
C PRO A 233 34.06 -22.78 13.67
N PRO A 234 34.61 -23.91 13.22
CA PRO A 234 35.64 -24.61 13.98
C PRO A 234 36.94 -23.82 13.89
N SER A 235 37.64 -23.75 15.03
CA SER A 235 39.00 -23.23 15.25
C SER A 235 39.14 -21.73 15.48
N HIS A 236 39.16 -21.37 16.76
CA HIS A 236 39.81 -20.14 17.21
C HIS A 236 41.23 -20.46 17.70
N LYS A 237 42.22 -20.24 16.82
CA LYS A 237 43.62 -20.13 17.22
C LYS A 237 43.83 -18.72 17.80
N LYS A 238 44.28 -18.66 19.07
CA LYS A 238 44.67 -17.46 19.84
C LYS A 238 43.64 -16.31 19.78
N ASN A 239 42.58 -16.42 20.56
CA ASN A 239 41.58 -15.36 20.66
C ASN A 239 42.06 -14.20 21.53
N ASP A 240 41.93 -13.00 20.96
CA ASP A 240 41.81 -11.76 21.71
C ASP A 240 40.57 -11.88 22.63
N VAL A 241 40.78 -11.79 23.94
CA VAL A 241 39.71 -11.84 24.98
C VAL A 241 38.58 -10.86 24.66
N ARG A 242 38.88 -9.76 23.96
CA ARG A 242 37.90 -8.79 23.51
C ARG A 242 36.91 -9.35 22.49
N GLU A 243 37.38 -10.13 21.51
CA GLU A 243 36.52 -10.72 20.49
C GLU A 243 35.59 -11.79 21.07
N GLU A 244 36.06 -12.58 22.03
CA GLU A 244 35.20 -13.54 22.75
C GLU A 244 34.09 -12.82 23.51
N ARG A 245 34.40 -11.72 24.19
CA ARG A 245 33.39 -10.90 24.88
C ARG A 245 32.37 -10.30 23.91
N LEU A 246 32.81 -9.83 22.74
CA LEU A 246 31.91 -9.31 21.71
C LEU A 246 31.02 -10.42 21.15
N GLN A 247 31.56 -11.61 20.95
CA GLN A 247 30.77 -12.74 20.46
C GLN A 247 29.68 -13.15 21.46
N LEU A 248 29.98 -13.21 22.75
CA LEU A 248 28.97 -13.47 23.78
C LEU A 248 27.84 -12.44 23.77
N VAL A 249 28.15 -11.16 23.54
CA VAL A 249 27.13 -10.11 23.43
C VAL A 249 26.28 -10.30 22.18
N ARG A 250 26.87 -10.68 21.04
CA ARG A 250 26.12 -10.99 19.80
C ARG A 250 25.19 -12.17 20.00
N ASP A 251 25.67 -13.24 20.64
CA ASP A 251 24.87 -14.44 20.94
C ASP A 251 23.71 -14.10 21.89
N ALA A 252 23.95 -13.29 22.92
CA ALA A 252 22.91 -12.81 23.83
C ALA A 252 21.87 -11.93 23.11
N ALA A 253 22.32 -11.04 22.22
CA ALA A 253 21.43 -10.20 21.43
C ALA A 253 20.54 -11.04 20.50
N ALA A 254 21.07 -12.10 19.89
CA ALA A 254 20.31 -13.02 19.05
C ALA A 254 19.21 -13.76 19.83
N ILE A 255 19.51 -14.22 21.05
CA ILE A 255 18.53 -14.87 21.94
C ILE A 255 17.40 -13.89 22.27
N ILE A 256 17.74 -12.69 22.75
CA ILE A 256 16.77 -11.66 23.14
C ILE A 256 15.88 -11.27 21.95
N LEU A 257 16.49 -11.09 20.78
CA LEU A 257 15.78 -10.72 19.56
C LEU A 257 14.75 -11.79 19.18
N GLU A 258 15.10 -13.08 19.31
CA GLU A 258 14.16 -14.16 19.01
C GLU A 258 13.02 -14.24 20.02
N ASP A 259 13.28 -14.03 21.31
CA ASP A 259 12.22 -14.03 22.32
C ASP A 259 11.21 -12.91 22.06
N ILE A 260 11.69 -11.72 21.66
CA ILE A 260 10.81 -10.62 21.23
C ILE A 260 9.98 -11.03 20.00
N ARG A 261 10.59 -11.73 19.03
CA ARG A 261 9.93 -12.19 17.79
C ARG A 261 8.90 -13.29 18.05
N SER A 262 9.18 -14.17 19.00
CA SER A 262 8.35 -15.33 19.32
C SER A 262 7.16 -14.99 20.19
N GLN A 263 7.22 -13.88 20.95
CA GLN A 263 6.11 -13.42 21.77
C GLN A 263 4.91 -13.01 20.92
N TYR A 264 3.70 -13.38 21.36
CA TYR A 264 2.46 -12.92 20.74
C TYR A 264 2.09 -11.54 21.30
N TYR A 265 1.71 -10.63 20.41
CA TYR A 265 1.18 -9.31 20.77
C TYR A 265 -0.18 -9.10 20.09
N GLU A 266 -1.18 -8.73 20.88
CA GLU A 266 -2.49 -8.33 20.34
C GLU A 266 -2.37 -6.97 19.64
N THR A 267 -2.95 -6.87 18.46
CA THR A 267 -2.86 -5.68 17.59
C THR A 267 -4.21 -5.25 17.01
N LYS A 268 -5.25 -6.06 17.21
CA LYS A 268 -6.61 -5.81 16.72
C LYS A 268 -7.44 -4.97 17.68
N GLU A 269 -7.06 -4.94 18.94
CA GLU A 269 -7.79 -4.21 19.97
C GLU A 269 -6.82 -3.40 20.83
N TYR A 270 -7.29 -2.25 21.31
CA TYR A 270 -6.62 -1.49 22.34
C TYR A 270 -7.16 -1.89 23.72
N PRO A 271 -6.32 -1.87 24.77
CA PRO A 271 -6.81 -2.13 26.12
C PRO A 271 -7.86 -1.10 26.54
N PRO A 272 -8.74 -1.46 27.48
CA PRO A 272 -9.69 -0.55 28.09
C PRO A 272 -9.00 0.69 28.70
N SER A 273 -9.70 1.83 28.75
CA SER A 273 -9.10 3.11 29.16
C SER A 273 -8.59 3.13 30.61
N ASP A 274 -9.25 2.40 31.50
CA ASP A 274 -8.92 2.26 32.92
C ASP A 274 -7.75 1.30 33.19
N SER A 275 -7.36 0.52 32.19
CA SER A 275 -6.27 -0.46 32.24
C SER A 275 -5.21 -0.23 31.16
N PHE A 276 -5.31 0.86 30.40
CA PHE A 276 -4.45 1.14 29.24
C PHE A 276 -2.95 1.12 29.55
N LEU A 277 -2.56 1.56 30.75
CA LEU A 277 -1.17 1.56 31.22
C LEU A 277 -0.91 0.55 32.34
N LYS A 278 -1.89 -0.30 32.67
CA LYS A 278 -1.73 -1.38 33.64
C LYS A 278 -0.99 -2.53 32.99
N ASP A 279 -0.16 -3.21 33.78
CA ASP A 279 0.52 -4.44 33.39
C ASP A 279 1.36 -4.37 32.11
N VAL A 280 1.83 -3.17 31.72
CA VAL A 280 2.67 -2.96 30.52
C VAL A 280 3.93 -3.82 30.53
N ASN A 281 4.45 -4.16 31.72
CA ASN A 281 5.62 -5.03 31.88
C ASN A 281 5.38 -6.49 31.48
N THR A 282 4.12 -6.94 31.38
CA THR A 282 3.78 -8.30 30.90
C THR A 282 4.05 -8.48 29.41
N LEU A 283 4.12 -7.36 28.67
CA LEU A 283 4.46 -7.34 27.25
C LEU A 283 5.97 -7.46 27.01
N ILE A 284 6.78 -7.61 28.06
CA ILE A 284 8.23 -7.62 27.98
C ILE A 284 8.75 -9.06 28.08
N PRO A 285 9.50 -9.57 27.08
CA PRO A 285 10.15 -10.88 27.19
C PRO A 285 11.08 -10.96 28.39
N GLU A 286 11.15 -12.13 29.02
CA GLU A 286 11.94 -12.33 30.24
C GLU A 286 13.44 -12.07 30.02
N THR A 287 14.00 -12.49 28.89
CA THR A 287 15.43 -12.29 28.59
C THR A 287 15.79 -10.81 28.44
N LEU A 288 14.92 -10.02 27.79
CA LEU A 288 15.08 -8.58 27.70
C LEU A 288 14.92 -7.90 29.07
N SER A 289 13.99 -8.39 29.89
CA SER A 289 13.78 -7.96 31.28
C SER A 289 15.03 -8.16 32.12
N VAL A 290 15.62 -9.36 32.08
CA VAL A 290 16.85 -9.71 32.82
C VAL A 290 18.01 -8.82 32.40
N LEU A 291 18.24 -8.64 31.09
CA LEU A 291 19.32 -7.79 30.59
C LEU A 291 19.14 -6.33 31.04
N LEU A 292 17.98 -5.73 30.76
CA LEU A 292 17.78 -4.30 31.00
C LEU A 292 17.65 -3.96 32.48
N LYS A 293 17.04 -4.81 33.32
CA LYS A 293 17.11 -4.65 34.78
C LYS A 293 18.56 -4.78 35.25
N GLY A 294 19.29 -5.73 34.69
CA GLY A 294 20.71 -5.92 34.91
C GLY A 294 21.56 -4.72 34.50
N ILE A 295 21.12 -3.82 33.62
CA ILE A 295 21.87 -2.61 33.22
C ILE A 295 21.36 -1.36 33.96
N ILE A 296 20.04 -1.18 34.02
CA ILE A 296 19.39 0.07 34.45
C ILE A 296 19.19 0.10 35.97
N CYS A 297 18.86 -1.04 36.58
CA CYS A 297 18.45 -1.13 37.99
C CYS A 297 19.61 -1.44 38.95
N GLN A 298 20.87 -1.47 38.49
CA GLN A 298 22.03 -1.73 39.35
C GLN A 298 22.30 -0.62 40.37
N SER A 299 21.83 0.61 40.11
CA SER A 299 22.13 1.76 40.96
C SER A 299 21.16 1.89 42.13
N LYS A 300 21.65 1.68 43.36
CA LYS A 300 20.91 1.88 44.62
C LYS A 300 20.45 3.33 44.90
N ARG A 301 20.84 4.31 44.06
CA ARG A 301 20.62 5.75 44.29
C ARG A 301 19.31 6.28 43.70
N LYS A 302 18.67 5.57 42.76
CA LYS A 302 17.41 6.00 42.15
C LYS A 302 16.24 5.38 42.91
N SER A 303 15.12 6.11 43.03
CA SER A 303 13.89 5.47 43.51
C SER A 303 13.56 4.31 42.56
N LEU A 304 13.23 3.15 43.14
CA LEU A 304 12.92 1.92 42.39
C LEU A 304 11.88 2.22 41.30
N ASN A 305 10.84 2.99 41.63
CA ASN A 305 9.77 3.38 40.72
C ASN A 305 10.24 4.20 39.51
N ALA A 306 11.23 5.09 39.67
CA ALA A 306 11.74 5.89 38.55
C ALA A 306 12.62 5.05 37.61
N ALA A 307 13.37 4.09 38.15
CA ALA A 307 14.15 3.15 37.36
C ALA A 307 13.23 2.20 36.58
N GLU A 308 12.17 1.69 37.21
CA GLU A 308 11.18 0.82 36.58
C GLU A 308 10.45 1.49 35.41
N ARG A 309 10.05 2.76 35.54
CA ARG A 309 9.43 3.49 34.41
C ARG A 309 10.37 3.63 33.22
N LYS A 310 11.66 3.94 33.48
CA LYS A 310 12.69 4.06 32.42
C LYS A 310 12.97 2.71 31.76
N TYR A 311 13.05 1.67 32.58
CA TYR A 311 13.16 0.29 32.12
C TYR A 311 11.99 -0.06 31.19
N ALA A 312 10.74 0.17 31.61
CA ALA A 312 9.57 -0.11 30.81
C ALA A 312 9.57 0.70 29.50
N SER A 313 9.85 2.00 29.55
CA SER A 313 9.88 2.84 28.35
C SER A 313 10.93 2.38 27.34
N ILE A 314 12.17 2.09 27.79
CA ILE A 314 13.25 1.66 26.89
C ILE A 314 12.93 0.30 26.28
N THR A 315 12.39 -0.61 27.10
CA THR A 315 12.00 -1.93 26.62
C THR A 315 10.93 -1.84 25.53
N HIS A 316 9.88 -1.03 25.75
CA HIS A 316 8.84 -0.82 24.76
C HIS A 316 9.39 -0.17 23.47
N SER A 317 10.37 0.73 23.56
CA SER A 317 11.05 1.29 22.38
C SER A 317 11.83 0.22 21.62
N ILE A 318 12.53 -0.69 22.30
CA ILE A 318 13.27 -1.79 21.66
C ILE A 318 12.30 -2.76 20.97
N ILE A 319 11.20 -3.15 21.64
CA ILE A 319 10.20 -4.05 21.06
C ILE A 319 9.53 -3.38 19.85
N ALA A 320 9.18 -2.09 19.95
CA ALA A 320 8.58 -1.35 18.82
C ALA A 320 9.55 -1.21 17.64
N ALA A 321 10.85 -1.02 17.89
CA ALA A 321 11.85 -0.95 16.84
C ALA A 321 12.09 -2.31 16.15
N THR A 322 12.05 -3.40 16.92
CA THR A 322 12.23 -4.76 16.39
C THR A 322 10.98 -5.32 15.71
N ARG A 323 9.79 -4.82 16.07
CA ARG A 323 8.48 -5.30 15.56
C ARG A 323 7.50 -4.17 15.21
N PRO A 324 7.85 -3.28 14.26
CA PRO A 324 7.08 -2.07 13.99
C PRO A 324 5.66 -2.33 13.49
N ALA A 325 5.43 -3.43 12.77
CA ALA A 325 4.11 -3.78 12.23
C ALA A 325 3.25 -4.63 13.17
N SER A 326 3.85 -5.27 14.18
CA SER A 326 3.21 -6.31 14.98
C SER A 326 3.26 -6.07 16.48
N PHE A 327 3.67 -4.88 16.92
CA PHE A 327 3.61 -4.47 18.32
C PHE A 327 3.02 -3.07 18.44
N ILE A 328 1.99 -2.93 19.28
CA ILE A 328 1.41 -1.64 19.65
C ILE A 328 1.81 -1.38 21.09
N SER A 329 2.74 -0.44 21.29
CA SER A 329 3.16 -0.07 22.64
C SER A 329 2.15 0.88 23.28
N PRO A 330 1.50 0.51 24.41
CA PRO A 330 0.61 1.42 25.13
C PRO A 330 1.35 2.65 25.67
N LEU A 331 2.62 2.49 26.07
CA LEU A 331 3.45 3.60 26.53
C LEU A 331 3.75 4.61 25.41
N LEU A 332 4.20 4.15 24.25
CA LEU A 332 4.53 5.04 23.13
C LEU A 332 3.27 5.68 22.55
N LEU A 333 2.15 4.93 22.49
CA LEU A 333 0.86 5.45 22.05
C LEU A 333 0.31 6.49 23.02
N GLY A 334 0.39 6.24 24.33
CA GLY A 334 -0.07 7.16 25.37
C GLY A 334 0.74 8.46 25.40
N VAL A 335 2.07 8.38 25.34
CA VAL A 335 2.94 9.57 25.24
C VAL A 335 2.63 10.36 23.97
N GLY A 336 2.54 9.67 22.83
CA GLY A 336 2.24 10.31 21.55
C GLY A 336 0.87 10.99 21.52
N SER A 337 -0.18 10.31 22.01
CA SER A 337 -1.53 10.88 22.10
C SER A 337 -1.57 12.10 23.03
N PHE A 338 -0.91 12.01 24.20
CA PHE A 338 -0.81 13.15 25.12
C PHE A 338 -0.14 14.37 24.48
N LEU A 339 1.01 14.17 23.84
CA LEU A 339 1.76 15.24 23.18
C LEU A 339 0.97 15.83 22.02
N TYR A 340 0.28 15.01 21.24
CA TYR A 340 -0.55 15.46 20.15
C TYR A 340 -1.73 16.31 20.65
N LYS A 341 -2.44 15.86 21.69
CA LYS A 341 -3.51 16.66 22.32
C LYS A 341 -3.01 17.97 22.93
N LYS A 342 -1.80 17.96 23.51
CA LYS A 342 -1.23 19.14 24.18
C LYS A 342 -0.71 20.19 23.21
N TYR A 343 -0.07 19.78 22.12
CA TYR A 343 0.66 20.70 21.22
C TYR A 343 0.06 20.80 19.82
N GLY A 344 -0.81 19.88 19.41
CA GLY A 344 -1.47 19.89 18.10
C GLY A 344 -0.53 19.74 16.90
N SER A 345 0.74 19.34 17.10
CA SER A 345 1.75 19.29 16.06
C SER A 345 2.03 17.86 15.61
N SER A 346 1.66 17.51 14.37
CA SER A 346 2.04 16.22 13.77
C SER A 346 3.56 16.11 13.55
N ASN A 347 4.23 17.21 13.20
CA ASN A 347 5.68 17.23 12.97
C ASN A 347 6.46 16.86 14.23
N LEU A 348 6.05 17.38 15.39
CA LEU A 348 6.67 17.02 16.68
C LEU A 348 6.53 15.51 16.94
N ILE A 349 5.35 14.95 16.67
CA ILE A 349 5.08 13.52 16.85
C ILE A 349 5.93 12.68 15.90
N ASP A 350 6.03 13.06 14.63
CA ASP A 350 6.82 12.31 13.65
C ASP A 350 8.31 12.34 13.99
N VAL A 351 8.84 13.47 14.50
CA VAL A 351 10.23 13.56 15.00
C VAL A 351 10.44 12.65 16.21
N LEU A 352 9.52 12.62 17.16
CA LEU A 352 9.65 11.75 18.34
C LEU A 352 9.47 10.27 17.98
N SER A 353 8.61 9.98 17.01
CA SER A 353 8.42 8.63 16.49
C SER A 353 9.65 8.11 15.76
N SER A 354 10.33 8.94 14.96
CA SER A 354 11.56 8.53 14.26
C SER A 354 12.72 8.25 15.22
N LEU A 355 12.72 8.90 16.39
CA LEU A 355 13.67 8.65 17.47
C LEU A 355 13.27 7.48 18.39
N GLY A 356 12.08 6.89 18.21
CA GLY A 356 11.59 5.78 19.03
C GLY A 356 11.02 6.18 20.39
N PHE A 357 10.71 7.47 20.60
CA PHE A 357 10.15 8.00 21.85
C PHE A 357 8.62 8.17 21.83
N SER A 358 7.98 7.96 20.69
CA SER A 358 6.52 8.06 20.51
C SER A 358 6.03 7.06 19.46
N ALA A 359 4.73 6.76 19.48
CA ALA A 359 4.08 6.16 18.32
C ALA A 359 3.99 7.18 17.17
N SER A 360 3.82 6.68 15.94
CA SER A 360 3.67 7.53 14.76
C SER A 360 2.37 8.31 14.78
N TYR A 361 2.33 9.47 14.11
CA TYR A 361 1.12 10.25 13.99
C TYR A 361 -0.03 9.44 13.38
N ASN A 362 0.27 8.53 12.45
CA ASN A 362 -0.71 7.63 11.87
C ASN A 362 -1.31 6.67 12.92
N ALA A 363 -0.48 6.05 13.75
CA ALA A 363 -0.94 5.15 14.80
C ALA A 363 -1.80 5.88 15.85
N ILE A 364 -1.39 7.09 16.24
CA ILE A 364 -2.15 7.94 17.17
C ILE A 364 -3.49 8.33 16.56
N SER A 365 -3.50 8.77 15.30
CA SER A 365 -4.75 9.13 14.61
C SER A 365 -5.71 7.94 14.48
N LEU A 366 -5.22 6.72 14.25
CA LEU A 366 -6.07 5.52 14.24
C LEU A 366 -6.62 5.20 15.63
N PHE A 367 -5.81 5.40 16.68
CA PHE A 367 -6.27 5.25 18.06
C PHE A 367 -7.36 6.27 18.40
N GLU A 368 -7.18 7.55 18.07
CA GLU A 368 -8.21 8.58 18.28
C GLU A 368 -9.49 8.28 17.51
N ASP A 369 -9.38 7.79 16.28
CA ASP A 369 -10.51 7.37 15.47
C ASP A 369 -11.24 6.19 16.11
N SER A 370 -10.51 5.18 16.61
CA SER A 370 -11.10 4.10 17.40
C SER A 370 -11.84 4.64 18.62
N CYS A 371 -11.26 5.58 19.36
CA CYS A 371 -11.90 6.15 20.55
C CYS A 371 -13.18 6.92 20.21
N ALA A 372 -13.22 7.62 19.08
CA ALA A 372 -14.39 8.40 18.67
C ALA A 372 -15.61 7.54 18.30
N PHE A 373 -15.38 6.31 17.83
CA PHE A 373 -16.44 5.37 17.44
C PHE A 373 -16.88 4.44 18.56
N ARG A 374 -16.34 4.67 19.76
CA ARG A 374 -16.65 3.86 20.91
C ARG A 374 -18.11 4.10 21.34
N PRO A 375 -18.90 3.03 21.57
CA PRO A 375 -20.26 3.18 22.07
C PRO A 375 -20.27 3.82 23.46
N ALA A 376 -21.34 4.56 23.75
CA ALA A 376 -21.59 5.09 25.09
C ALA A 376 -21.67 3.92 26.08
N ARG A 377 -21.11 4.10 27.29
CA ARG A 377 -21.20 3.06 28.32
C ARG A 377 -22.63 2.95 28.82
N ASN A 378 -23.09 1.74 29.08
CA ASN A 378 -24.37 1.55 29.72
C ASN A 378 -24.27 1.99 31.19
N ILE A 379 -25.35 2.60 31.65
CA ILE A 379 -25.52 3.05 33.02
C ILE A 379 -26.63 2.19 33.60
N LEU A 380 -26.32 1.44 34.66
CA LEU A 380 -27.28 0.52 35.27
C LEU A 380 -28.49 1.29 35.85
N PRO A 381 -29.65 0.62 36.00
CA PRO A 381 -30.83 1.22 36.63
C PRO A 381 -30.53 1.76 38.03
N HIS A 382 -31.29 2.76 38.48
CA HIS A 382 -31.17 3.42 39.79
C HIS A 382 -29.95 4.33 39.99
N ALA A 383 -29.33 4.79 38.90
CA ALA A 383 -28.33 5.86 38.97
C ALA A 383 -28.97 7.22 39.28
N PHE A 384 -28.27 8.03 40.08
CA PHE A 384 -28.51 9.46 40.14
C PHE A 384 -27.75 10.15 38.98
N PHE A 385 -28.44 11.04 38.27
CA PHE A 385 -27.89 11.80 37.16
C PHE A 385 -27.91 13.30 37.46
N GLN A 386 -26.79 13.97 37.24
CA GLN A 386 -26.72 15.43 37.25
C GLN A 386 -25.98 15.90 36.01
N PHE A 387 -26.59 16.80 35.26
CA PHE A 387 -25.93 17.45 34.13
C PHE A 387 -25.41 18.81 34.59
N VAL A 388 -24.10 19.01 34.49
CA VAL A 388 -23.45 20.27 34.86
C VAL A 388 -22.96 20.92 33.58
N PHE A 389 -23.37 22.16 33.35
CA PHE A 389 -22.94 22.94 32.20
C PHE A 389 -22.13 24.13 32.67
N ASP A 390 -20.99 24.35 32.03
CA ASP A 390 -20.12 25.50 32.28
C ASP A 390 -19.54 26.00 30.96
N ASN A 391 -18.90 27.16 30.98
CA ASN A 391 -18.17 27.67 29.83
C ASN A 391 -16.91 26.82 29.58
N ALA A 392 -16.80 26.31 28.36
CA ALA A 392 -15.64 25.62 27.83
C ALA A 392 -14.89 26.57 26.89
N ASP A 393 -13.93 27.28 27.46
CA ASP A 393 -13.03 28.18 26.75
C ASP A 393 -11.77 27.44 26.30
N PHE A 394 -11.58 27.36 24.99
CA PHE A 394 -10.34 26.86 24.42
C PHE A 394 -9.56 28.01 23.77
N ILE A 395 -8.30 28.16 24.15
CA ILE A 395 -7.36 28.99 23.40
C ILE A 395 -7.05 28.24 22.11
N SER A 396 -7.87 28.45 21.08
CA SER A 396 -7.49 28.11 19.72
C SER A 396 -6.25 28.95 19.41
N ASN A 397 -5.11 28.29 19.18
CA ASN A 397 -3.88 28.93 18.68
C ASN A 397 -4.13 29.45 17.25
N THR A 398 -4.95 30.51 17.12
CA THR A 398 -5.04 31.28 15.90
C THR A 398 -3.82 32.18 15.83
N ILE A 399 -3.26 32.33 14.62
CA ILE A 399 -2.01 33.07 14.37
C ILE A 399 -2.10 34.54 14.87
N ASP A 400 -3.31 35.08 14.98
CA ASP A 400 -3.61 36.44 15.42
C ASP A 400 -3.95 36.57 16.92
N GLY A 401 -4.05 35.46 17.66
CA GLY A 401 -4.45 35.45 19.07
C GLY A 401 -5.87 35.99 19.33
N LYS A 402 -6.67 36.19 18.29
CA LYS A 402 -8.02 36.78 18.34
C LYS A 402 -9.03 35.78 17.83
N ASN A 403 -9.30 34.77 18.63
CA ASN A 403 -10.54 33.98 18.64
C ASN A 403 -10.32 32.84 19.65
N THR A 404 -10.66 33.09 20.91
CA THR A 404 -10.89 32.00 21.85
C THR A 404 -12.15 31.27 21.41
N PHE A 405 -12.09 29.96 21.24
CA PHE A 405 -13.28 29.16 21.03
C PHE A 405 -14.06 29.16 22.35
N HIS A 406 -15.23 29.80 22.33
CA HIS A 406 -16.15 29.88 23.45
C HIS A 406 -17.32 28.95 23.17
N ALA A 407 -17.46 27.90 23.98
CA ALA A 407 -18.60 27.00 23.93
C ALA A 407 -19.13 26.75 25.34
N MET A 408 -20.35 26.24 25.45
CA MET A 408 -20.83 25.67 26.71
C MET A 408 -20.48 24.18 26.72
N GLY A 409 -19.63 23.77 27.65
CA GLY A 409 -19.32 22.37 27.92
C GLY A 409 -20.33 21.79 28.90
N GLY A 410 -20.89 20.63 28.56
CA GLY A 410 -21.73 19.85 29.48
C GLY A 410 -21.00 18.59 29.93
N ILE A 411 -21.08 18.26 31.21
CA ILE A 411 -20.69 16.95 31.74
C ILE A 411 -21.92 16.25 32.35
N GLN A 412 -21.97 14.93 32.18
CA GLN A 412 -22.94 14.07 32.85
C GLN A 412 -22.26 13.44 34.05
N CYS A 413 -22.69 13.81 35.25
CA CYS A 413 -22.28 13.21 36.50
C CYS A 413 -23.24 12.06 36.85
N VAL A 414 -22.69 10.90 37.19
CA VAL A 414 -23.43 9.67 37.52
C VAL A 414 -22.99 9.19 38.89
N THR A 415 -23.92 8.77 39.75
CA THR A 415 -23.62 8.29 41.11
C THR A 415 -24.55 7.14 41.51
N PRO A 416 -24.05 6.12 42.26
CA PRO A 416 -22.65 5.85 42.58
C PRO A 416 -21.80 5.40 41.37
N TYR A 417 -20.47 5.35 41.54
CA TYR A 417 -19.51 5.16 40.44
C TYR A 417 -19.58 3.76 39.81
N ASP A 418 -19.97 2.77 40.60
CA ASP A 418 -20.05 1.34 40.28
C ASP A 418 -21.25 0.99 39.39
N ILE A 419 -22.15 1.95 39.18
CA ILE A 419 -23.29 1.82 38.27
C ILE A 419 -22.87 1.97 36.79
N ILE A 420 -21.67 2.50 36.53
CA ILE A 420 -21.11 2.55 35.18
C ILE A 420 -20.41 1.21 34.90
N GLU A 421 -20.84 0.51 33.85
CA GLU A 421 -20.20 -0.75 33.45
C GLU A 421 -18.69 -0.58 33.22
N THR A 422 -17.94 -1.62 33.60
CA THR A 422 -16.49 -1.68 33.38
C THR A 422 -16.16 -1.51 31.91
N ASP A 423 -15.03 -0.86 31.67
CA ASP A 423 -14.56 -0.61 30.33
C ASP A 423 -14.17 -1.92 29.62
N THR A 424 -14.46 -2.00 28.33
CA THR A 424 -14.12 -3.14 27.46
C THR A 424 -13.00 -2.77 26.49
N SER A 425 -12.39 -3.79 25.90
CA SER A 425 -11.37 -3.60 24.88
C SER A 425 -11.96 -2.86 23.67
N LEU A 426 -11.14 -2.00 23.07
CA LEU A 426 -11.56 -1.11 22.00
C LEU A 426 -11.09 -1.65 20.66
N PRO A 427 -12.01 -2.03 19.75
CA PRO A 427 -11.64 -2.49 18.41
C PRO A 427 -10.84 -1.42 17.65
N ARG A 428 -9.75 -1.86 17.03
CA ARG A 428 -8.90 -1.00 16.22
C ARG A 428 -9.49 -0.83 14.83
N VAL A 429 -9.65 0.41 14.38
CA VAL A 429 -9.99 0.69 12.98
C VAL A 429 -8.78 0.47 12.08
N SER A 430 -9.00 -0.17 10.93
CA SER A 430 -7.96 -0.48 9.94
C SER A 430 -7.58 0.72 9.08
N LYS A 431 -8.46 1.73 8.98
CA LYS A 431 -8.26 2.93 8.15
C LYS A 431 -8.72 4.18 8.89
N LYS A 432 -8.05 5.29 8.59
CA LYS A 432 -8.48 6.61 9.04
C LYS A 432 -9.89 6.89 8.56
N ILE A 433 -10.68 7.45 9.46
CA ILE A 433 -12.08 7.71 9.19
C ILE A 433 -12.20 9.12 8.57
N PRO A 434 -12.94 9.27 7.46
CA PRO A 434 -13.14 10.56 6.82
C PRO A 434 -13.74 11.60 7.77
N ALA A 435 -13.31 12.85 7.63
CA ALA A 435 -13.81 13.97 8.44
C ALA A 435 -15.34 14.14 8.33
N SER A 436 -15.92 13.85 7.16
CA SER A 436 -17.37 13.90 6.93
C SER A 436 -18.16 12.92 7.79
N ILE A 437 -17.58 11.75 8.11
CA ILE A 437 -18.21 10.79 9.02
C ILE A 437 -17.95 11.21 10.46
N LYS A 438 -16.76 11.74 10.77
CA LYS A 438 -16.46 12.25 12.12
C LYS A 438 -17.38 13.39 12.53
N SER A 439 -17.75 14.27 11.61
CA SER A 439 -18.66 15.39 11.89
C SER A 439 -20.08 14.97 12.26
N THR A 440 -20.48 13.72 11.96
CA THR A 440 -21.81 13.22 12.33
C THR A 440 -21.81 12.48 13.67
N LEU A 441 -20.64 12.20 14.26
CA LEU A 441 -20.53 11.51 15.54
C LEU A 441 -20.83 12.44 16.71
N GLY A 442 -21.52 11.92 17.72
CA GLY A 442 -21.79 12.64 18.96
C GLY A 442 -22.75 13.82 18.83
N LEU A 443 -23.40 13.98 17.67
CA LEU A 443 -24.46 14.97 17.49
C LEU A 443 -25.71 14.54 18.27
N ILE A 444 -26.01 15.26 19.35
CA ILE A 444 -27.27 15.11 20.07
C ILE A 444 -28.28 16.05 19.41
N PRO A 445 -29.40 15.55 18.87
CA PRO A 445 -30.44 16.42 18.32
C PRO A 445 -30.96 17.34 19.43
N LEU A 446 -30.83 18.65 19.22
CA LEU A 446 -31.39 19.65 20.13
C LEU A 446 -32.91 19.62 20.02
N ALA A 447 -33.58 19.17 21.07
CA ALA A 447 -35.02 19.32 21.20
C ALA A 447 -35.34 20.78 21.48
N SER A 448 -36.17 21.41 20.64
CA SER A 448 -36.65 22.76 20.88
C SER A 448 -37.67 22.74 22.02
N TYR A 449 -37.35 23.40 23.13
CA TYR A 449 -38.32 23.64 24.19
C TYR A 449 -39.17 24.87 23.85
N SER A 450 -40.43 24.66 23.50
CA SER A 450 -41.42 25.73 23.46
C SER A 450 -41.85 26.05 24.89
N LYS A 451 -41.43 27.23 25.38
CA LYS A 451 -41.83 27.72 26.69
C LYS A 451 -43.37 27.80 26.77
N GLY A 452 -43.97 26.88 27.51
CA GLY A 452 -45.39 26.97 27.86
C GLY A 452 -45.65 28.29 28.58
N LYS A 453 -46.84 28.87 28.38
CA LYS A 453 -47.27 30.07 29.11
C LYS A 453 -47.00 29.85 30.60
N THR A 454 -46.20 30.74 31.15
CA THR A 454 -45.63 30.73 32.50
C THR A 454 -46.59 30.18 33.57
N VAL A 455 -46.25 29.03 34.14
CA VAL A 455 -46.44 28.80 35.57
C VAL A 455 -45.03 28.69 36.13
N GLY A 456 -44.42 29.85 36.40
CA GLY A 456 -43.22 29.84 37.22
C GLY A 456 -43.55 29.25 38.60
N LEU A 457 -42.56 28.67 39.26
CA LEU A 457 -42.62 28.43 40.70
C LEU A 457 -42.69 29.80 41.39
N SER A 458 -43.89 30.37 41.48
CA SER A 458 -44.18 31.49 42.36
C SER A 458 -43.97 31.01 43.80
N LYS A 459 -43.17 31.77 44.54
CA LYS A 459 -42.95 31.60 45.99
C LYS A 459 -44.26 31.50 46.76
#